data_AF-A0A7C0Y564-F1
#
_entry.id   AF-A0A7C0Y564-F1
#
_cell.length_a   1.000
_cell.length_b   1.000
_cell.length_c   1.000
_cell.angle_alpha   90.00
_cell.angle_beta   90.00
_cell.angle_gamma   90.00
#
_symmetry.space_group_name_H-M   'P 1'
#
loop_
_entity.id
_entity.type
_entity.pdbx_description
1 polymer ?
#
loop_
_entity_poly.entity_id
_entity_poly.type
_entity_poly.pdbx_seq_one_letter_code
_entity_poly.pdbx_strand_id
1 'polypeptide(L)'
;MNFIDTLDEIIKSKQDVKNGAEVMQLIKKTEKGFESAMDDDLNTSLALSYIFDFIKGINRLIEKGKLSSSDAERCKALMLKFDKVLGIIERKMKEGEHSAGRKLLAFQKTLRGMIGDEKLLREFDARIKKVKGYGDAITNILWLREEFRKRKQFEISDKIRAEMLKIGIVIEDTPAGQKWKIRR
;
A
#
# COMPACT_ATOMS: atom_id res chain seq x y z
N MET A 1 0.51 16.50 0.52
CA MET A 1 1.09 15.57 1.52
C MET A 1 0.01 15.33 2.57
N ASN A 2 -0.26 14.08 2.95
CA ASN A 2 -1.29 13.82 3.97
C ASN A 2 -0.71 14.02 5.38
N PHE A 3 -1.56 14.12 6.40
CA PHE A 3 -1.12 14.39 7.78
C PHE A 3 -0.13 13.33 8.32
N ILE A 4 -0.32 12.06 7.96
CA ILE A 4 0.55 10.96 8.39
C ILE A 4 1.95 11.05 7.75
N ASP A 5 2.02 11.40 6.47
CA ASP A 5 3.28 11.63 5.77
C ASP A 5 4.09 12.74 6.47
N THR A 6 3.42 13.83 6.88
CA THR A 6 4.06 14.95 7.60
C THR A 6 4.62 14.50 8.96
N LEU A 7 3.86 13.69 9.71
CA LEU A 7 4.38 13.11 10.96
C LEU A 7 5.59 12.20 10.70
N ASP A 8 5.56 11.39 9.63
CA ASP A 8 6.67 10.51 9.26
C ASP A 8 7.96 11.27 8.91
N GLU A 9 7.85 12.45 8.31
CA GLU A 9 9.02 13.31 8.05
C GLU A 9 9.63 13.87 9.34
N ILE A 10 8.79 14.28 10.30
CA ILE A 10 9.26 14.79 11.60
C ILE A 10 9.91 13.68 12.43
N ILE A 11 9.34 12.46 12.41
CA ILE A 11 9.95 11.31 13.07
C ILE A 11 11.34 11.02 12.51
N LYS A 12 11.52 11.12 11.18
CA LYS A 12 12.81 10.92 10.52
C LYS A 12 13.82 12.03 10.81
N SER A 13 13.37 13.27 10.99
CA SER A 13 14.26 14.41 11.24
C SER A 13 14.93 14.38 12.61
N LYS A 14 14.49 13.50 13.53
CA LYS A 14 14.99 13.39 14.91
C LYS A 14 14.94 14.72 15.66
N GLN A 15 13.94 15.54 15.36
CA GLN A 15 13.69 16.81 16.02
C GLN A 15 13.45 16.60 17.53
N ASP A 16 14.30 17.22 18.34
CA ASP A 16 14.23 17.19 19.80
C ASP A 16 13.89 18.60 20.32
N VAL A 17 12.61 18.81 20.62
CA VAL A 17 12.08 20.11 21.06
C VAL A 17 11.16 19.86 22.24
N LYS A 18 11.25 20.71 23.28
CA LYS A 18 10.45 20.56 24.50
C LYS A 18 9.05 21.15 24.32
N ASN A 19 8.05 20.33 23.99
CA ASN A 19 6.63 20.73 24.11
C ASN A 19 5.64 19.58 24.39
N GLY A 20 6.10 18.47 24.96
CA GLY A 20 5.28 17.26 25.13
C GLY A 20 4.03 17.38 26.01
N ALA A 21 3.95 18.39 26.89
CA ALA A 21 2.77 18.58 27.75
C ALA A 21 1.53 19.03 26.95
N GLU A 22 1.69 19.98 26.01
CA GLU A 22 0.61 20.49 25.16
C GLU A 22 0.07 19.40 24.23
N VAL A 23 1.00 18.62 23.63
CA VAL A 23 0.65 17.48 22.76
C VAL A 23 -0.14 16.42 23.54
N MET A 24 0.30 16.07 24.75
CA MET A 24 -0.40 15.08 25.58
C MET A 24 -1.81 15.53 25.96
N GLN A 25 -2.04 16.83 26.18
CA GLN A 25 -3.38 17.36 26.43
C GLN A 25 -4.27 17.25 25.20
N LEU A 26 -3.76 17.60 24.02
CA LEU A 26 -4.49 17.45 22.76
C LEU A 26 -4.86 15.99 22.51
N ILE A 27 -3.92 15.05 22.72
CA ILE A 27 -4.16 13.61 22.59
C ILE A 27 -5.30 13.16 23.52
N LYS A 28 -5.20 13.45 24.82
CA LYS A 28 -6.22 13.03 25.81
C LYS A 28 -7.60 13.62 25.51
N LYS A 29 -7.66 14.91 25.15
CA LYS A 29 -8.93 15.59 24.80
C LYS A 29 -9.57 14.91 23.59
N THR A 30 -8.77 14.63 22.57
CA THR A 30 -9.24 14.04 21.31
C THR A 30 -9.69 12.60 21.52
N GLU A 31 -8.91 11.81 22.26
CA GLU A 31 -9.24 10.43 22.59
C GLU A 31 -10.57 10.33 23.35
N LYS A 32 -10.73 11.12 24.42
CA LYS A 32 -11.99 11.13 25.19
C LYS A 32 -13.18 11.60 24.35
N GLY A 33 -12.99 12.64 23.53
CA GLY A 33 -14.05 13.17 22.67
C GLY A 33 -14.48 12.16 21.60
N PHE A 34 -13.51 11.50 20.97
CA PHE A 34 -13.75 10.43 20.01
C PHE A 34 -14.48 9.26 20.65
N GLU A 35 -14.01 8.76 21.81
CA GLU A 35 -14.64 7.63 22.52
C GLU A 35 -16.08 7.98 22.90
N SER A 36 -16.31 9.16 23.49
CA SER A 36 -17.67 9.60 23.86
C SER A 36 -18.60 9.69 22.64
N ALA A 37 -18.08 10.15 21.50
CA ALA A 37 -18.86 10.24 20.26
C ALA A 37 -19.18 8.86 19.67
N MET A 38 -18.29 7.88 19.81
CA MET A 38 -18.53 6.52 19.33
C MET A 38 -19.46 5.74 20.27
N ASP A 39 -19.38 5.97 21.58
CA ASP A 39 -20.29 5.40 22.57
C ASP A 39 -21.72 5.95 22.42
N ASP A 40 -21.86 7.17 21.90
CA ASP A 40 -23.14 7.80 21.55
C ASP A 40 -23.57 7.43 20.12
N ASP A 41 -24.21 6.27 19.97
CA ASP A 41 -24.81 5.78 18.72
C ASP A 41 -23.88 5.83 17.50
N LEU A 42 -22.59 5.54 17.70
CA LEU A 42 -21.55 5.56 16.66
C LEU A 42 -21.54 6.88 15.87
N ASN A 43 -21.63 8.02 16.55
CA ASN A 43 -21.68 9.35 15.94
C ASN A 43 -20.35 9.74 15.26
N THR A 44 -20.17 9.24 14.03
CA THR A 44 -18.97 9.45 13.23
C THR A 44 -18.73 10.91 12.89
N SER A 45 -19.77 11.72 12.68
CA SER A 45 -19.65 13.16 12.41
C SER A 45 -18.98 13.89 13.57
N LEU A 46 -19.41 13.62 14.79
CA LEU A 46 -18.82 14.20 15.99
C LEU A 46 -17.40 13.65 16.22
N ALA A 47 -17.18 12.36 16.04
CA ALA A 47 -15.86 11.74 16.14
C ALA A 47 -14.85 12.36 15.17
N LEU A 48 -15.26 12.58 13.90
CA LEU A 48 -14.45 13.25 12.88
C LEU A 48 -14.11 14.69 13.28
N SER A 49 -15.03 15.41 13.92
CA SER A 49 -14.78 16.78 14.38
C SER A 49 -13.61 16.86 15.36
N TYR A 50 -13.53 15.94 16.31
CA TYR A 50 -12.41 15.84 17.25
C TYR A 50 -11.09 15.54 16.53
N ILE A 51 -11.12 14.67 15.52
CA ILE A 51 -9.95 14.35 14.69
C ILE A 51 -9.48 15.59 13.92
N PHE A 52 -10.39 16.35 13.30
CA PHE A 52 -10.01 17.56 12.57
C PHE A 52 -9.42 18.64 13.49
N ASP A 53 -9.99 18.83 14.67
CA ASP A 53 -9.47 19.78 15.66
C ASP A 53 -8.09 19.36 16.18
N PHE A 54 -7.88 18.07 16.38
CA PHE A 54 -6.57 17.51 16.70
C PHE A 54 -5.54 17.81 15.60
N ILE A 55 -5.87 17.51 14.34
CA ILE A 55 -5.00 17.78 13.18
C ILE A 55 -4.63 19.27 13.12
N LYS A 56 -5.60 20.18 13.27
CA LYS A 56 -5.34 21.63 13.31
C LYS A 56 -4.39 22.02 14.45
N GLY A 57 -4.62 21.47 15.64
CA GLY A 57 -3.77 21.73 16.81
C GLY A 57 -2.32 21.28 16.59
N ILE A 58 -2.12 20.09 16.03
CA ILE A 58 -0.79 19.56 15.73
C ILE A 58 -0.13 20.34 14.58
N ASN A 59 -0.85 20.66 13.51
CA ASN A 59 -0.29 21.46 12.40
C ASN A 59 0.24 22.82 12.87
N ARG A 60 -0.47 23.50 13.78
CA ARG A 60 0.01 24.73 14.41
C ARG A 60 1.33 24.53 15.18
N LEU A 61 1.52 23.38 15.83
CA LEU A 61 2.77 23.07 16.53
C LEU A 61 3.91 22.77 15.54
N ILE A 62 3.60 22.09 14.44
CA ILE A 62 4.54 21.81 13.35
C ILE A 62 5.04 23.12 12.74
N GLU A 63 4.14 24.05 12.38
CA GLU A 63 4.49 25.36 11.82
C GLU A 63 5.41 26.18 12.73
N LYS A 64 5.25 26.03 14.05
CA LYS A 64 6.10 26.70 15.05
C LYS A 64 7.41 25.98 15.34
N GLY A 65 7.68 24.84 14.70
CA GLY A 65 8.84 24.00 14.97
C GLY A 65 8.83 23.40 16.37
N LYS A 66 7.64 23.22 16.98
CA LYS A 66 7.45 22.82 18.38
C LYS A 66 7.02 21.36 18.56
N LEU A 67 7.01 20.57 17.50
CA LEU A 67 6.67 19.13 17.59
C LEU A 67 7.96 18.31 17.62
N SER A 68 8.16 17.53 18.69
CA SER A 68 9.29 16.58 18.75
C SER A 68 9.00 15.31 17.95
N SER A 69 10.04 14.53 17.68
CA SER A 69 9.89 13.20 17.05
C SER A 69 9.05 12.27 17.91
N SER A 70 9.26 12.30 19.23
CA SER A 70 8.48 11.48 20.17
C SER A 70 7.01 11.90 20.25
N ASP A 71 6.72 13.20 20.09
CA ASP A 71 5.35 13.72 20.01
C ASP A 71 4.69 13.29 18.71
N ALA A 72 5.43 13.36 17.59
CA ALA A 72 4.95 12.90 16.29
C ALA A 72 4.62 11.40 16.31
N GLU A 73 5.44 10.56 16.95
CA GLU A 73 5.14 9.13 17.15
C GLU A 73 3.83 8.91 17.91
N ARG A 74 3.60 9.66 18.99
CA ARG A 74 2.36 9.58 19.78
C ARG A 74 1.14 10.04 18.98
N CYS A 75 1.26 11.13 18.24
CA CYS A 75 0.20 11.63 17.36
C CYS A 75 -0.14 10.60 16.28
N LYS A 76 0.89 9.98 15.69
CA LYS A 76 0.71 8.93 14.69
C LYS A 76 0.02 7.70 15.29
N ALA A 77 0.42 7.28 16.49
CA ALA A 77 -0.20 6.15 17.19
C ALA A 77 -1.69 6.39 17.46
N LEU A 78 -2.07 7.60 17.89
CA LEU A 78 -3.48 7.98 18.09
C LEU A 78 -4.28 7.91 16.78
N MET A 79 -3.74 8.49 15.70
CA MET A 79 -4.39 8.46 14.39
C MET A 79 -4.59 7.04 13.86
N LEU A 80 -3.62 6.15 14.06
CA LEU A 80 -3.73 4.73 13.71
C LEU A 80 -4.74 3.98 14.60
N LYS A 81 -4.96 4.40 15.86
CA LYS A 81 -6.03 3.85 16.72
C LYS A 81 -7.40 4.18 16.13
N PHE A 82 -7.63 5.44 15.73
CA PHE A 82 -8.90 5.85 15.11
C PHE A 82 -9.13 5.22 13.74
N ASP A 83 -8.07 5.07 12.94
CA ASP A 83 -8.15 4.41 11.63
C ASP A 83 -8.59 2.94 11.72
N LYS A 84 -8.22 2.23 12.78
CA LYS A 84 -8.73 0.86 13.02
C LYS A 84 -10.25 0.78 13.18
N VAL A 85 -10.89 1.89 13.56
CA VAL A 85 -12.34 1.98 13.75
C VAL A 85 -13.01 2.53 12.50
N LEU A 86 -12.51 3.64 11.95
CA LEU A 86 -13.18 4.39 10.88
C LEU A 86 -12.62 4.14 9.47
N GLY A 87 -11.41 3.58 9.32
CA GLY A 87 -10.77 3.32 8.03
C GLY A 87 -10.48 4.58 7.20
N ILE A 88 -10.17 5.70 7.87
CA ILE A 88 -10.05 7.05 7.27
C ILE A 88 -8.67 7.35 6.66
N ILE A 89 -7.62 6.65 7.07
CA ILE A 89 -6.27 6.89 6.55
C ILE A 89 -6.12 6.10 5.26
N GLU A 90 -6.04 6.85 4.17
CA GLU A 90 -5.57 6.31 2.90
C GLU A 90 -4.11 5.88 3.07
N ARG A 91 -3.92 4.60 3.41
CA ARG A 91 -2.60 3.99 3.41
C ARG A 91 -2.11 4.08 1.98
N LYS A 92 -1.10 4.92 1.72
CA LYS A 92 -0.29 4.82 0.51
C LYS A 92 0.07 3.37 0.38
N MET A 93 -0.60 2.70 -0.56
CA MET A 93 -0.48 1.27 -0.71
C MET A 93 1.00 1.05 -1.02
N LYS A 94 1.75 0.51 -0.06
CA LYS A 94 3.07 -0.02 -0.41
C LYS A 94 2.78 -1.13 -1.40
N GLU A 95 3.18 -0.92 -2.65
CA GLU A 95 3.10 -1.91 -3.71
C GLU A 95 3.68 -3.24 -3.18
N GLY A 96 2.81 -4.15 -2.75
CA GLY A 96 3.23 -5.32 -1.98
C GLY A 96 2.19 -5.86 -1.00
N GLU A 97 1.25 -5.03 -0.52
CA GLU A 97 0.20 -5.48 0.43
C GLU A 97 -1.08 -5.99 -0.25
N HIS A 98 -1.10 -6.13 -1.58
CA HIS A 98 -2.10 -6.99 -2.18
C HIS A 98 -1.74 -8.45 -1.89
N SER A 99 -2.72 -9.26 -1.47
CA SER A 99 -2.61 -10.72 -1.54
C SER A 99 -2.18 -11.15 -2.95
N ALA A 100 -2.62 -10.43 -3.98
CA ALA A 100 -2.16 -10.61 -5.36
C ALA A 100 -0.68 -10.25 -5.57
N GLY A 101 -0.10 -9.26 -4.90
CA GLY A 101 1.32 -8.87 -5.05
C GLY A 101 2.26 -9.93 -4.48
N ARG A 102 1.96 -10.45 -3.28
CA ARG A 102 2.64 -11.62 -2.71
C ARG A 102 2.47 -12.87 -3.57
N LYS A 103 1.25 -13.13 -4.07
CA LYS A 103 0.99 -14.23 -4.99
C LYS A 103 1.76 -14.07 -6.31
N LEU A 104 1.88 -12.85 -6.84
CA LEU A 104 2.63 -12.54 -8.06
C LEU A 104 4.13 -12.77 -7.87
N LEU A 105 4.67 -12.38 -6.71
CA LEU A 105 6.08 -12.64 -6.37
C LEU A 105 6.35 -14.15 -6.21
N ALA A 106 5.47 -14.89 -5.54
CA ALA A 106 5.55 -16.34 -5.45
C ALA A 106 5.42 -17.01 -6.84
N PHE A 107 4.54 -16.47 -7.67
CA PHE A 107 4.36 -16.93 -9.04
C PHE A 107 5.58 -16.65 -9.91
N GLN A 108 6.21 -15.48 -9.82
CA GLN A 108 7.48 -15.18 -10.50
C GLN A 108 8.58 -16.17 -10.15
N LYS A 109 8.69 -16.60 -8.88
CA LYS A 109 9.63 -17.65 -8.48
C LYS A 109 9.29 -18.99 -9.13
N THR A 110 8.01 -19.32 -9.20
CA THR A 110 7.53 -20.54 -9.86
C THR A 110 7.84 -20.52 -11.36
N LEU A 111 7.64 -19.38 -12.02
CA LEU A 111 7.96 -19.19 -13.44
C LEU A 111 9.44 -19.37 -13.73
N ARG A 112 10.33 -18.85 -12.88
CA ARG A 112 11.78 -19.08 -13.03
C ARG A 112 12.12 -20.57 -13.08
N GLY A 113 11.47 -21.40 -12.26
CA GLY A 113 11.67 -22.85 -12.27
C GLY A 113 11.07 -23.57 -13.48
N MET A 114 10.08 -22.96 -14.15
CA MET A 114 9.46 -23.50 -15.36
C MET A 114 10.20 -23.10 -16.65
N ILE A 115 11.04 -22.06 -16.59
CA ILE A 115 11.84 -21.62 -17.73
C ILE A 115 13.08 -22.53 -17.83
N GLY A 116 13.02 -23.53 -18.71
CA GLY A 116 14.15 -24.41 -19.01
C GLY A 116 15.17 -23.82 -20.00
N ASP A 117 14.90 -22.65 -20.58
CA ASP A 117 15.78 -21.97 -21.52
C ASP A 117 16.56 -20.86 -20.81
N GLU A 118 17.89 -20.99 -20.76
CA GLU A 118 18.76 -20.06 -20.03
C GLU A 118 18.72 -18.64 -20.61
N LYS A 119 18.57 -18.50 -21.93
CA LYS A 119 18.47 -17.18 -22.59
C LYS A 119 17.16 -16.50 -22.20
N LEU A 120 16.04 -17.24 -22.20
CA LEU A 120 14.74 -16.73 -21.79
C LEU A 120 14.72 -16.36 -20.30
N LEU A 121 15.39 -17.15 -19.45
CA LEU A 121 15.51 -16.88 -18.02
C LEU A 121 16.27 -15.57 -17.76
N ARG A 122 17.40 -15.36 -18.44
CA ARG A 122 18.18 -14.11 -18.35
C ARG A 122 17.37 -12.89 -18.77
N GLU A 123 16.59 -13.01 -19.85
CA GLU A 123 15.74 -11.92 -20.34
C GLU A 123 14.58 -11.62 -19.38
N PHE A 124 13.95 -12.67 -18.84
CA PHE A 124 12.93 -12.54 -17.82
C PHE A 124 13.48 -11.84 -16.56
N ASP A 125 14.66 -12.23 -16.08
CA ASP A 125 15.30 -11.61 -14.92
C ASP A 125 15.67 -10.13 -15.16
N ALA A 126 16.16 -9.79 -16.35
CA ALA A 126 16.45 -8.42 -16.71
C ALA A 126 15.17 -7.55 -16.74
N ARG A 127 14.05 -8.11 -17.17
CA ARG A 127 12.73 -7.45 -17.14
C ARG A 127 12.20 -7.27 -15.72
N ILE A 128 12.31 -8.29 -14.88
CA ILE A 128 11.88 -8.23 -13.47
C ILE A 128 12.64 -7.15 -12.69
N LYS A 129 13.95 -6.97 -12.93
CA LYS A 129 14.75 -5.89 -12.30
C LYS A 129 14.25 -4.47 -12.60
N LYS A 130 13.49 -4.29 -13.69
CA LYS A 130 12.97 -2.98 -14.13
C LYS A 130 11.51 -2.72 -13.72
N VAL A 131 10.88 -3.66 -13.02
CA VAL A 131 9.48 -3.53 -12.57
C VAL A 131 9.36 -2.41 -11.57
N LYS A 132 8.48 -1.43 -11.83
CA LYS A 132 8.18 -0.32 -10.92
C LYS A 132 6.82 -0.44 -10.25
N GLY A 133 6.00 -1.41 -10.64
CA GLY A 133 4.68 -1.60 -10.05
C GLY A 133 3.97 -2.85 -10.56
N TYR A 134 2.75 -3.05 -10.06
CA TYR A 134 1.94 -4.24 -10.32
C TYR A 134 1.62 -4.42 -11.82
N GLY A 135 1.34 -3.34 -12.55
CA GLY A 135 1.07 -3.38 -13.99
C GLY A 135 2.27 -3.85 -14.83
N ASP A 136 3.48 -3.41 -14.48
CA ASP A 136 4.72 -3.84 -15.16
C ASP A 136 4.97 -5.34 -14.95
N ALA A 137 4.73 -5.83 -13.73
CA ALA A 137 4.89 -7.23 -13.39
C ALA A 137 3.92 -8.12 -14.17
N ILE A 138 2.66 -7.70 -14.36
CA ILE A 138 1.69 -8.40 -15.22
C ILE A 138 2.16 -8.39 -16.66
N THR A 139 2.60 -7.24 -17.18
CA THR A 139 3.08 -7.11 -18.55
C THR A 139 4.25 -8.05 -18.84
N ASN A 140 5.15 -8.25 -17.87
CA ASN A 140 6.25 -9.20 -17.98
C ASN A 140 5.78 -10.67 -18.01
N ILE A 141 4.75 -11.02 -17.26
CA ILE A 141 4.16 -12.37 -17.28
C ILE A 141 3.45 -12.62 -18.61
N LEU A 142 2.73 -11.63 -19.14
CA LEU A 142 2.07 -11.71 -20.44
C LEU A 142 3.09 -11.90 -21.57
N TRP A 143 4.19 -11.14 -21.51
CA TRP A 143 5.32 -11.33 -22.42
C TRP A 143 5.88 -12.76 -22.34
N LEU A 144 6.14 -13.27 -21.13
CA LEU A 144 6.66 -14.63 -20.95
C LEU A 144 5.70 -15.68 -21.53
N ARG A 145 4.38 -15.48 -21.32
CA ARG A 145 3.34 -16.34 -21.91
C ARG A 145 3.41 -16.37 -23.43
N GLU A 146 3.63 -15.22 -24.06
CA GLU A 146 3.78 -15.10 -25.51
C GLU A 146 5.03 -15.81 -26.03
N GLU A 147 6.15 -15.71 -25.32
CA GLU A 147 7.37 -16.44 -25.67
C GLU A 147 7.19 -17.96 -25.61
N PHE A 148 6.45 -18.46 -24.62
CA PHE A 148 6.07 -19.88 -24.56
C PHE A 148 5.16 -20.29 -25.74
N ARG A 149 4.23 -19.43 -26.17
CA ARG A 149 3.40 -19.71 -27.37
C ARG A 149 4.23 -19.75 -28.65
N LYS A 150 5.15 -18.80 -28.86
CA LYS A 150 6.06 -18.78 -30.01
C LYS A 150 6.91 -20.06 -30.09
N ARG A 151 7.29 -20.59 -28.94
CA ARG A 151 8.04 -21.85 -28.78
C ARG A 151 7.17 -23.10 -28.84
N LYS A 152 5.86 -22.96 -29.11
CA LYS A 152 4.85 -24.04 -29.13
C LYS A 152 4.72 -24.81 -27.81
N GLN A 153 5.15 -24.20 -26.70
CA GLN A 153 5.01 -24.73 -25.34
C GLN A 153 3.66 -24.31 -24.74
N PHE A 154 2.58 -24.78 -25.36
CA PHE A 154 1.21 -24.39 -25.01
C PHE A 154 0.83 -24.76 -23.58
N GLU A 155 1.29 -25.91 -23.08
CA GLU A 155 1.02 -26.36 -21.71
C GLU A 155 1.51 -25.36 -20.65
N ILE A 156 2.70 -24.77 -20.84
CA ILE A 156 3.26 -23.77 -19.92
C ILE A 156 2.47 -22.45 -20.05
N SER A 157 2.09 -22.09 -21.28
CA SER A 157 1.26 -20.92 -21.54
C SER A 157 -0.10 -20.99 -20.83
N ASP A 158 -0.74 -22.16 -20.86
CA ASP A 158 -2.02 -22.41 -20.22
C ASP A 158 -1.91 -22.43 -18.70
N LYS A 159 -0.83 -23.01 -18.15
CA LYS A 159 -0.51 -22.91 -16.71
C LYS A 159 -0.38 -21.45 -16.28
N ILE A 160 0.29 -20.61 -17.07
CA ILE A 160 0.40 -19.18 -16.78
C ILE A 160 -0.98 -18.52 -16.72
N ARG A 161 -1.85 -18.80 -17.69
CA ARG A 161 -3.22 -18.29 -17.73
C ARG A 161 -4.03 -18.71 -16.50
N ALA A 162 -3.94 -19.97 -16.11
CA ALA A 162 -4.67 -20.51 -14.96
C ALA A 162 -4.21 -19.88 -13.63
N GLU A 163 -2.91 -19.72 -13.43
CA GLU A 163 -2.37 -19.07 -12.23
C GLU A 163 -2.74 -17.58 -12.16
N MET A 164 -2.70 -16.89 -13.30
CA MET A 164 -3.15 -15.49 -13.39
C MET A 164 -4.63 -15.35 -12.99
N LEU A 165 -5.48 -16.32 -13.38
CA LEU A 165 -6.88 -16.34 -12.98
C LEU A 165 -7.06 -16.56 -11.46
N LYS A 166 -6.26 -17.44 -10.84
CA LYS A 166 -6.29 -17.68 -9.38
C LYS A 166 -5.92 -16.45 -8.55
N ILE A 167 -5.11 -15.55 -9.12
CA ILE A 167 -4.75 -14.28 -8.48
C ILE A 167 -5.69 -13.13 -8.84
N GLY A 168 -6.80 -13.42 -9.54
CA GLY A 168 -7.83 -12.45 -9.88
C GLY A 168 -7.56 -11.68 -11.17
N ILE A 169 -6.65 -12.13 -12.04
CA ILE A 169 -6.35 -11.49 -13.31
C ILE A 169 -6.90 -12.32 -14.47
N VAL A 170 -7.77 -11.71 -15.25
CA VAL A 170 -8.31 -12.31 -16.48
C VAL A 170 -7.50 -11.80 -17.66
N ILE A 171 -7.04 -12.73 -18.49
CA ILE A 171 -6.31 -12.42 -19.73
C ILE A 171 -7.23 -12.60 -20.94
N GLU A 172 -7.30 -11.56 -21.77
CA GLU A 172 -8.06 -11.50 -23.00
C GLU A 172 -7.11 -11.41 -24.19
N ASP A 173 -7.17 -12.40 -25.09
CA ASP A 173 -6.45 -12.33 -26.34
C ASP A 173 -7.31 -11.58 -27.37
N THR A 174 -6.75 -10.54 -27.98
CA THR A 174 -7.39 -9.80 -29.06
C THR A 174 -6.48 -9.78 -30.29
N PRO A 175 -7.01 -9.55 -31.51
CA PRO A 175 -6.17 -9.39 -32.70
C PRO A 175 -5.13 -8.26 -32.57
N ALA A 176 -5.40 -7.26 -31.73
CA ALA A 176 -4.50 -6.15 -31.42
C ALA A 176 -3.46 -6.45 -30.32
N GLY A 177 -3.46 -7.68 -29.78
CA GLY A 177 -2.57 -8.12 -28.71
C GLY A 177 -3.31 -8.55 -27.43
N GLN A 178 -2.53 -8.89 -26.41
CA GLN A 178 -3.05 -9.38 -25.13
C GLN A 178 -3.48 -8.20 -24.23
N LYS A 179 -4.71 -8.26 -23.71
CA LYS A 179 -5.23 -7.34 -22.69
C LYS A 179 -5.47 -8.11 -21.39
N TRP A 180 -5.48 -7.39 -20.27
CA TRP A 180 -5.78 -8.00 -18.98
C TRP A 180 -6.73 -7.11 -18.18
N LYS A 181 -7.51 -7.75 -17.30
CA LYS A 181 -8.48 -7.10 -16.42
C LYS A 181 -8.40 -7.74 -15.04
N ILE A 182 -8.66 -6.95 -14.00
CA ILE A 182 -8.82 -7.47 -12.64
C ILE A 182 -10.26 -7.95 -12.50
N ARG A 183 -10.43 -9.23 -12.15
CA ARG A 183 -11.72 -9.78 -11.74
C ARG A 183 -12.06 -9.19 -10.37
N ARG A 184 -13.02 -8.26 -10.35
CA ARG A 184 -13.64 -7.76 -9.12
C ARG A 184 -14.53 -8.81 -8.50
#